data_AF-A0A956TNX5-F1
#
_entry.id   AF-A0A956TNX5-F1
#
_cell.length_a   1.000
_cell.length_b   1.000
_cell.length_c   1.000
_cell.angle_alpha   90.00
_cell.angle_beta   90.00
_cell.angle_gamma   90.00
#
_symmetry.space_group_name_H-M   'P 1'
#
loop_
_entity.id
_entity.type
_entity.pdbx_description
1 polymer ?
#
loop_
_entity_poly.entity_id
_entity_poly.type
_entity_poly.pdbx_seq_one_letter_code
_entity_poly.pdbx_strand_id
1 'polypeptide(L)'
;MTDHTNRIRFASSKNSPVRCYAVSANLTVEMMDTVVYRLDQPLPAHREVYADTVRAAEKLQKLGGITHLIVRQKELFVLLADGASWDSIHEQVIAILTEEIFASRRVLLEDYCQH
;
A
#
# COMPACT_ATOMS: atom_id res chain seq x y z
N MET A 1 -25.28 -0.71 2.54
CA MET A 1 -24.40 0.45 2.32
C MET A 1 -23.16 -0.06 1.65
N THR A 2 -22.93 0.29 0.38
CA THR A 2 -21.65 0.01 -0.27
C THR A 2 -20.62 0.92 0.39
N ASP A 3 -19.64 0.32 1.06
CA ASP A 3 -18.59 1.08 1.72
C ASP A 3 -17.67 1.69 0.64
N HIS A 4 -17.62 3.02 0.58
CA HIS A 4 -16.86 3.77 -0.43
C HIS A 4 -15.43 4.09 0.03
N THR A 5 -15.02 3.55 1.17
CA THR A 5 -13.78 3.94 1.84
C THR A 5 -12.57 3.25 1.23
N ASN A 6 -11.52 4.02 0.92
CA ASN A 6 -10.24 3.47 0.48
C ASN A 6 -9.55 2.74 1.62
N ARG A 7 -8.72 1.75 1.31
CA ARG A 7 -8.18 0.84 2.31
C ARG A 7 -6.70 0.59 2.11
N ILE A 8 -5.94 0.52 3.20
CA ILE A 8 -4.60 -0.04 3.20
C ILE A 8 -4.63 -1.31 4.04
N ARG A 9 -4.09 -2.39 3.50
CA ARG A 9 -4.04 -3.70 4.15
C ARG A 9 -2.60 -4.16 4.24
N PHE A 10 -2.23 -4.68 5.39
CA PHE A 10 -0.91 -5.23 5.64
C PHE A 10 -1.04 -6.69 5.99
N ALA A 11 -0.22 -7.54 5.39
CA ALA A 11 -0.14 -8.95 5.75
C ALA A 11 1.31 -9.40 5.80
N SER A 12 1.68 -10.21 6.77
CA SER A 12 2.98 -10.87 6.84
C SER A 12 3.04 -12.17 6.03
N SER A 13 1.89 -12.76 5.69
CA SER A 13 1.77 -13.86 4.74
C SER A 13 0.31 -13.97 4.27
N LYS A 14 0.02 -14.79 3.25
CA LYS A 14 -1.37 -15.02 2.78
C LYS A 14 -2.32 -15.50 3.88
N ASN A 15 -1.79 -16.06 4.98
CA ASN A 15 -2.54 -16.67 6.07
C ASN A 15 -2.31 -15.97 7.43
N SER A 16 -1.70 -14.79 7.46
CA SER A 16 -1.41 -14.08 8.71
C SER A 16 -2.47 -13.01 9.02
N PRO A 17 -2.55 -12.51 10.28
CA PRO A 17 -3.44 -11.43 10.62
C PRO A 17 -3.21 -10.25 9.70
N VAL A 18 -4.27 -9.86 9.00
CA VAL A 18 -4.25 -8.66 8.19
C VAL A 18 -4.47 -7.49 9.13
N ARG A 19 -3.69 -6.42 9.03
CA ARG A 19 -4.08 -5.12 9.61
C ARG A 19 -4.73 -4.29 8.52
N CYS A 20 -5.90 -3.73 8.83
CA CYS A 20 -6.72 -2.98 7.90
C CYS A 20 -6.78 -1.52 8.35
N TYR A 21 -6.58 -0.59 7.44
CA TYR A 21 -6.82 0.82 7.68
C TYR A 21 -7.81 1.36 6.68
N ALA A 22 -8.86 1.99 7.17
CA ALA A 22 -9.72 2.83 6.34
C ALA A 22 -8.95 4.13 6.07
N VAL A 23 -9.07 4.66 4.86
CA VAL A 23 -8.38 5.88 4.41
C VAL A 23 -9.42 6.86 3.89
N SER A 24 -9.46 8.05 4.50
CA SER A 24 -10.37 9.14 4.14
C SER A 24 -9.99 9.87 2.85
N ALA A 25 -8.78 9.63 2.32
CA ALA A 25 -8.29 10.24 1.09
C ALA A 25 -8.59 9.35 -0.12
N ASN A 26 -8.88 9.97 -1.26
CA ASN A 26 -8.95 9.28 -2.55
C ASN A 26 -7.56 8.88 -3.01
N LEU A 27 -7.44 7.68 -3.56
CA LEU A 27 -6.25 7.30 -4.33
C LEU A 27 -6.13 8.29 -5.50
N THR A 28 -4.93 8.81 -5.77
CA THR A 28 -4.66 9.59 -6.99
C THR A 28 -4.81 8.76 -8.25
N VAL A 29 -4.88 7.44 -8.07
CA VAL A 29 -4.86 6.43 -9.11
C VAL A 29 -6.28 5.94 -9.35
N GLU A 30 -6.92 6.42 -10.42
CA GLU A 30 -8.19 5.86 -10.91
C GLU A 30 -7.93 4.59 -11.72
N MET A 31 -7.54 3.51 -11.05
CA MET A 31 -7.29 2.21 -11.68
C MET A 31 -8.57 1.40 -11.82
N MET A 32 -8.88 0.91 -13.03
CA MET A 32 -9.84 -0.19 -13.21
C MET A 32 -9.19 -1.57 -13.00
N ASP A 33 -7.87 -1.66 -13.12
CA ASP A 33 -7.10 -2.91 -13.05
C ASP A 33 -6.36 -3.10 -11.71
N THR A 34 -5.94 -4.34 -11.43
CA THR A 34 -5.01 -4.65 -10.34
C THR A 34 -3.57 -4.54 -10.83
N VAL A 35 -2.75 -3.76 -10.13
CA VAL A 35 -1.30 -3.70 -10.36
C VAL A 35 -0.56 -4.37 -9.21
N VAL A 36 0.42 -5.21 -9.56
CA VAL A 36 1.24 -5.94 -8.59
C VAL A 36 2.70 -5.57 -8.81
N TYR A 37 3.31 -4.95 -7.80
CA TYR A 37 4.74 -4.70 -7.75
C TYR A 37 5.41 -5.73 -6.86
N ARG A 38 6.39 -6.45 -7.43
CA ARG A 38 7.32 -7.32 -6.72
C ARG A 38 8.55 -6.51 -6.33
N LEU A 39 8.69 -6.20 -5.05
CA LEU A 39 9.74 -5.29 -4.56
C LEU A 39 11.09 -6.00 -4.40
N ASP A 40 11.14 -7.32 -4.61
CA ASP A 40 12.36 -8.12 -4.74
C ASP A 40 12.93 -8.11 -6.18
N GLN A 41 12.28 -7.43 -7.11
CA GLN A 41 12.65 -7.40 -8.52
C GLN A 41 12.82 -5.95 -9.03
N PRO A 42 13.55 -5.74 -10.14
CA PRO A 42 13.59 -4.45 -10.81
C PRO A 42 12.17 -3.99 -11.14
N LEU A 43 11.82 -2.78 -10.71
CA LEU A 43 10.51 -2.19 -10.99
C LEU A 43 10.41 -1.81 -12.47
N PRO A 44 9.20 -1.88 -13.06
CA PRO A 44 9.01 -1.46 -14.45
C PRO A 44 9.39 0.01 -14.62
N ALA A 45 10.05 0.33 -15.72
CA ALA A 45 10.38 1.71 -16.08
C ALA A 45 9.13 2.59 -16.02
N HIS A 46 9.26 3.82 -15.50
CA HIS A 46 8.16 4.76 -15.29
C HIS A 46 7.21 4.81 -16.49
N ARG A 47 5.98 4.34 -16.28
CA ARG A 47 4.85 4.62 -17.17
C ARG A 47 4.12 5.83 -16.59
N GLU A 48 3.87 6.86 -17.40
CA GLU A 48 3.18 8.09 -16.98
C GLU A 48 1.83 7.79 -16.28
N VAL A 49 1.11 6.77 -16.76
CA VAL A 49 -0.19 6.33 -16.22
C VAL A 49 -0.08 5.85 -14.76
N TYR A 50 1.09 5.35 -14.33
CA TYR A 50 1.31 4.74 -13.02
C TYR A 50 2.49 5.36 -12.27
N ALA A 51 2.82 6.62 -12.56
CA ALA A 51 4.00 7.27 -12.02
C ALA A 51 4.00 7.29 -10.49
N ASP A 52 2.85 7.60 -9.88
CA ASP A 52 2.65 7.64 -8.43
C ASP A 52 2.91 6.31 -7.75
N THR A 53 2.32 5.22 -8.28
CA THR A 53 2.47 3.88 -7.70
C THR A 53 3.85 3.30 -7.92
N VAL A 54 4.52 3.67 -9.03
CA VAL A 54 5.92 3.31 -9.25
C VAL A 54 6.83 4.04 -8.27
N ARG A 55 6.67 5.35 -8.05
CA ARG A 55 7.47 6.08 -7.04
C ARG A 55 7.25 5.54 -5.63
N ALA A 56 6.01 5.21 -5.28
CA ALA A 56 5.70 4.53 -4.02
C ALA A 56 6.44 3.18 -3.93
N ALA A 57 6.36 2.35 -4.97
CA ALA A 57 7.05 1.06 -5.01
C ALA A 57 8.58 1.20 -4.88
N GLU A 58 9.18 2.19 -5.54
CA GLU A 58 10.63 2.48 -5.45
C GLU A 58 11.06 2.89 -4.05
N LYS A 59 10.29 3.76 -3.38
CA LYS A 59 10.53 4.16 -2.00
C LYS A 59 10.38 2.98 -1.04
N LEU A 60 9.35 2.16 -1.21
CA LEU A 60 9.12 0.95 -0.40
C LEU A 60 10.20 -0.12 -0.63
N GLN A 61 10.69 -0.28 -1.87
CA GLN A 61 11.79 -1.18 -2.18
C GLN A 61 13.08 -0.78 -1.43
N LYS A 62 13.35 0.53 -1.30
CA LYS A 62 14.51 1.04 -0.53
C LYS A 62 14.34 0.88 0.98
N LEU A 63 13.12 0.98 1.50
CA LEU A 63 12.83 0.78 2.92
C LEU A 63 13.18 -0.64 3.39
N GLY A 64 12.96 -1.64 2.53
CA GLY A 64 13.14 -3.04 2.88
C GLY A 64 12.03 -3.58 3.78
N GLY A 65 11.97 -4.91 3.95
CA GLY A 65 10.95 -5.57 4.78
C GLY A 65 9.58 -5.75 4.11
N ILE A 66 9.46 -5.46 2.81
CA ILE A 66 8.23 -5.60 2.02
C ILE A 66 8.56 -6.40 0.76
N THR A 67 7.71 -7.37 0.43
CA THR A 67 7.86 -8.20 -0.78
C THR A 67 6.93 -7.74 -1.90
N HIS A 68 5.71 -7.30 -1.58
CA HIS A 68 4.73 -6.91 -2.59
C HIS A 68 4.00 -5.62 -2.20
N LEU A 69 3.78 -4.77 -3.21
CA LEU A 69 2.76 -3.73 -3.19
C LEU A 69 1.73 -4.07 -4.25
N ILE A 70 0.48 -4.26 -3.85
CA ILE A 70 -0.64 -4.52 -4.74
C ILE A 70 -1.58 -3.32 -4.68
N VAL A 71 -1.86 -2.72 -5.83
CA VAL A 71 -2.72 -1.55 -5.97
C VAL A 71 -3.97 -1.93 -6.75
N ARG A 72 -5.13 -1.59 -6.21
CA ARG A 72 -6.46 -1.78 -6.80
C ARG A 72 -7.28 -0.51 -6.61
N GLN A 73 -8.39 -0.41 -7.32
CA GLN A 73 -9.27 0.77 -7.36
C GLN A 73 -9.55 1.45 -6.00
N LYS A 74 -9.64 0.70 -4.90
CA LYS A 74 -9.90 1.23 -3.54
C LYS A 74 -9.06 0.56 -2.46
N GLU A 75 -8.06 -0.22 -2.84
CA GLU A 75 -7.32 -1.06 -1.91
C GLU A 75 -5.83 -1.06 -2.27
N LEU A 76 -5.02 -0.73 -1.28
CA LEU A 76 -3.58 -0.95 -1.28
C LEU A 76 -3.32 -2.14 -0.37
N PHE A 77 -2.60 -3.14 -0.87
CA PHE A 77 -2.21 -4.29 -0.08
C PHE A 77 -0.69 -4.43 -0.08
N VAL A 78 -0.11 -4.40 1.13
CA VAL A 78 1.32 -4.46 1.38
C VAL A 78 1.63 -5.80 2.02
N LEU A 79 2.44 -6.60 1.34
CA LEU A 79 2.90 -7.89 1.85
C LEU A 79 4.30 -7.73 2.44
N LEU A 80 4.46 -8.01 3.72
CA LEU A 80 5.75 -7.93 4.42
C LEU A 80 6.67 -9.08 3.97
N ALA A 81 7.97 -8.90 4.17
CA ALA A 81 8.95 -9.98 4.05
C ALA A 81 8.92 -10.89 5.29
N ASP A 82 9.38 -12.13 5.14
CA ASP A 82 9.52 -13.04 6.27
C ASP A 82 10.43 -12.43 7.35
N GLY A 83 9.94 -12.45 8.59
CA GLY A 83 10.64 -11.86 9.74
C GLY A 83 10.51 -10.34 9.87
N ALA A 84 9.91 -9.63 8.91
CA ALA A 84 9.62 -8.21 9.06
C ALA A 84 8.41 -8.01 9.98
N SER A 85 8.56 -7.10 10.96
CA SER A 85 7.47 -6.74 11.87
C SER A 85 6.75 -5.49 11.39
N TRP A 86 5.42 -5.55 11.37
CA TRP A 86 4.56 -4.40 11.11
C TRP A 86 4.95 -3.19 11.96
N ASP A 87 5.08 -3.39 13.28
CA ASP A 87 5.32 -2.30 14.23
C ASP A 87 6.61 -1.53 13.91
N SER A 88 7.57 -2.18 13.24
CA SER A 88 8.86 -1.59 12.89
C SER A 88 8.85 -0.73 11.61
N ILE A 89 7.98 -1.01 10.65
CA ILE A 89 7.99 -0.33 9.35
C ILE A 89 6.72 0.48 9.05
N HIS A 90 5.67 0.30 9.85
CA HIS A 90 4.34 0.80 9.51
C HIS A 90 4.25 2.30 9.25
N GLU A 91 4.80 3.12 10.14
CA GLU A 91 4.73 4.58 10.04
C GLU A 91 5.38 5.06 8.75
N GLN A 92 6.53 4.45 8.40
CA GLN A 92 7.28 4.78 7.19
C GLN A 92 6.52 4.36 5.93
N VAL A 93 5.88 3.18 5.95
CA VAL A 93 5.06 2.73 4.82
C VAL A 93 3.86 3.64 4.62
N ILE A 94 3.13 3.96 5.69
CA ILE A 94 1.99 4.88 5.63
C ILE A 94 2.43 6.26 5.11
N ALA A 95 3.57 6.77 5.57
CA ALA A 95 4.10 8.06 5.10
C ALA A 95 4.38 8.03 3.59
N ILE A 96 5.05 6.99 3.09
CA ILE A 96 5.35 6.83 1.65
C ILE A 96 4.05 6.74 0.83
N LEU A 97 3.09 5.91 1.26
CA LEU A 97 1.81 5.76 0.56
C LEU A 97 1.02 7.07 0.58
N THR A 98 1.06 7.81 1.69
CA THR A 98 0.39 9.11 1.84
C THR A 98 0.97 10.15 0.90
N GLU A 99 2.30 10.25 0.85
CA GLU A 99 3.01 11.20 -0.01
C GLU A 99 2.75 10.91 -1.49
N GLU A 100 2.94 9.65 -1.91
CA GLU A 100 2.96 9.28 -3.32
C GLU A 100 1.57 8.96 -3.90
N ILE A 101 0.71 8.27 -3.15
CA ILE A 101 -0.55 7.71 -3.67
C ILE A 101 -1.77 8.53 -3.23
N PHE A 102 -1.66 9.28 -2.13
CA PHE A 102 -2.75 10.12 -1.62
C PHE A 102 -2.48 11.62 -1.78
N ALA A 103 -1.49 12.02 -2.60
CA ALA A 103 -1.11 13.40 -2.86
C ALA A 103 -0.92 14.23 -1.57
N SER A 104 -0.28 13.66 -0.56
CA SER A 104 -0.05 14.29 0.76
C SER A 104 -1.33 14.71 1.51
N ARG A 105 -2.51 14.20 1.13
CA ARG A 105 -3.73 14.39 1.92
C ARG A 105 -3.62 13.58 3.20
N ARG A 106 -3.99 14.18 4.33
CA ARG A 106 -3.96 13.51 5.63
C ARG A 106 -4.77 12.21 5.58
N VAL A 107 -4.08 11.09 5.76
CA VAL A 107 -4.68 9.78 5.90
C VAL A 107 -5.09 9.61 7.36
N LEU A 108 -6.39 9.61 7.63
CA LEU A 108 -6.90 9.11 8.90
C LEU A 108 -6.94 7.59 8.79
N LEU A 109 -6.37 6.92 9.78
CA LEU A 109 -6.30 5.48 9.88
C LEU A 109 -7.31 5.01 10.93
N GLU A 110 -8.29 4.22 10.52
CA GLU A 110 -9.19 3.53 11.45
C GLU A 110 -8.95 2.02 11.32
N ASP A 111 -8.59 1.38 12.43
CA ASP A 111 -8.43 -0.08 12.48
C ASP A 111 -9.82 -0.72 12.58
N TYR A 112 -10.21 -1.44 11.54
CA TYR A 112 -11.52 -2.09 11.47
C TYR A 112 -11.44 -3.58 11.16
N CYS A 113 -10.24 -4.17 11.18
CA CYS A 113 -10.08 -5.61 11.04
C CYS A 113 -10.71 -6.28 12.28
N GLN A 114 -12.02 -6.55 12.24
CA GLN A 114 -12.73 -7.33 13.24
C GLN A 114 -12.28 -8.79 13.14
N HIS A 115 -11.92 -9.35 14.30
CA HIS A 115 -11.57 -10.76 14.51
C HIS A 115 -12.65 -11.72 14.02
#